data_AF-A0A914E9J2-F1
#
_entry.id   AF-A0A914E9J2-F1
#
_cell.length_a   1.000
_cell.length_b   1.000
_cell.length_c   1.000
_cell.angle_alpha   90.00
_cell.angle_beta   90.00
_cell.angle_gamma   90.00
#
_symmetry.space_group_name_H-M   'P 1'
#
loop_
_entity.id
_entity.type
_entity.pdbx_description
1 polymer ?
#
loop_
_entity_poly.entity_id
_entity_poly.type
_entity_poly.pdbx_seq_one_letter_code
_entity_poly.pdbx_strand_id
1 'polypeptide(L)'
;MVIPNKFENFAYFGTNYSTLWVNTNGAFSFRTAISTFTPSCSPLNATYSMVAPYWADVDISMTGHIYYRQTQNSTILAKAKNEINNAFPQLPNINLNWAFIATWYNVTYYPDNLPDYYYRKRDIFQATLVSNGAHSFAIFYYNQILWTTGDASGGNNGLGGTPAFAGFDAGDGQDRYTIPGSCTADIINIVNETNCGKSGVFVFRIDNSTIIQPLTSTTVPITTAPTTTTQITSTLRSTTTSAPSAPSTTQGSTSPLSNSDGTPCNCNNSGLWLDLMLVIDRSAGVGSDGLSAIGGQLLAILDSVPVAQSGQGDFYTRVGLVVYSGDVQVVGNLTHYQSFNDLMMDLINLSQYYKANDRIADIGKALQTTKTIFDAQSTNQQRNARKAVILYASSYNKINDDPVTIAAQMNNSNTFIITVDYHDKSGVATKLLSQISTPFMNFSSTDAGEVVEVKTALCYANCACPSQTVQLKTYDPTTKRQTYYSDCFYGVASGTYYKYAELVCESKKGTLASLTTPIKNYFLLRSAGDGVYLDKLNPSTWAWMTEGATSNSFPYMCQIRACDSTPRDCDRSGWLNIQKKRKVSNLN
;
A
#
# COMPACT_ATOMS: atom_id res chain seq x y z
N MET A 1 -24.80 -8.04 13.19
CA MET A 1 -25.49 -6.88 13.82
C MET A 1 -26.96 -6.90 13.40
N VAL A 2 -27.92 -6.67 14.30
CA VAL A 2 -29.36 -6.56 13.95
C VAL A 2 -29.60 -5.17 13.39
N ILE A 3 -30.39 -5.01 12.33
CA ILE A 3 -30.88 -3.70 11.87
C ILE A 3 -32.27 -3.50 12.49
N PRO A 4 -32.42 -2.77 13.60
CA PRO A 4 -33.74 -2.54 14.18
C PRO A 4 -34.46 -1.49 13.33
N ASN A 5 -35.73 -1.78 12.98
CA ASN A 5 -36.70 -0.83 12.44
C ASN A 5 -36.36 -0.18 11.09
N LYS A 6 -36.47 -0.95 9.98
CA LYS A 6 -36.96 -0.49 8.65
C LYS A 6 -36.83 -1.49 7.49
N PHE A 7 -36.53 -2.77 7.71
CA PHE A 7 -36.50 -3.73 6.59
C PHE A 7 -37.92 -3.94 6.03
N GLU A 8 -38.13 -3.53 4.78
CA GLU A 8 -39.39 -3.71 4.08
C GLU A 8 -39.61 -5.19 3.74
N ASN A 9 -40.87 -5.61 3.59
CA ASN A 9 -41.22 -7.00 3.36
C ASN A 9 -40.44 -7.59 2.18
N PHE A 10 -39.76 -8.72 2.40
CA PHE A 10 -38.88 -9.36 1.43
C PHE A 10 -39.24 -10.84 1.26
N ALA A 11 -39.73 -11.19 0.08
CA ALA A 11 -39.99 -12.59 -0.28
C ALA A 11 -38.67 -13.32 -0.57
N TYR A 12 -38.43 -14.45 0.09
CA TYR A 12 -37.26 -15.31 -0.10
C TYR A 12 -37.65 -16.77 0.13
N PHE A 13 -37.39 -17.65 -0.85
CA PHE A 13 -37.83 -19.07 -0.81
C PHE A 13 -39.33 -19.24 -0.51
N GLY A 14 -40.19 -18.42 -1.12
CA GLY A 14 -41.64 -18.43 -0.90
C GLY A 14 -42.09 -17.95 0.49
N THR A 15 -41.17 -17.52 1.35
CA THR A 15 -41.45 -16.99 2.70
C THR A 15 -41.19 -15.48 2.74
N ASN A 16 -42.07 -14.73 3.39
CA ASN A 16 -41.91 -13.30 3.59
C ASN A 16 -41.16 -12.99 4.90
N TYR A 17 -40.10 -12.20 4.81
CA TYR A 17 -39.29 -11.77 5.93
C TYR A 17 -39.36 -10.25 6.13
N SER A 18 -39.41 -9.83 7.40
CA SER A 18 -39.39 -8.41 7.81
C SER A 18 -38.16 -8.07 8.66
N THR A 19 -37.20 -8.99 8.74
CA THR A 19 -35.97 -8.85 9.53
C THR A 19 -34.77 -9.24 8.69
N LEU A 20 -33.68 -8.48 8.84
CA LEU A 20 -32.42 -8.70 8.13
C LEU A 20 -31.26 -8.48 9.09
N TRP A 21 -30.33 -9.44 9.11
CA TRP A 21 -29.05 -9.34 9.80
C TRP A 21 -27.93 -9.31 8.77
N VAL A 22 -27.04 -8.32 8.89
CA VAL A 22 -25.79 -8.27 8.15
C VAL A 22 -24.70 -8.91 8.99
N ASN A 23 -24.02 -9.89 8.41
CA ASN A 23 -22.95 -10.64 9.05
C ASN A 23 -21.57 -10.11 8.59
N THR A 24 -20.64 -10.01 9.53
CA THR A 24 -19.25 -9.64 9.23
C THR A 24 -18.62 -10.57 8.20
N ASN A 25 -18.95 -11.85 8.29
CA ASN A 25 -18.44 -12.95 7.47
C ASN A 25 -19.04 -13.01 6.07
N GLY A 26 -19.69 -11.97 5.55
CA GLY A 26 -20.11 -11.94 4.14
C GLY A 26 -21.46 -12.58 3.82
N ALA A 27 -22.40 -12.53 4.77
CA ALA A 27 -23.74 -13.09 4.61
C ALA A 27 -24.86 -12.20 5.17
N PHE A 28 -26.05 -12.38 4.63
CA PHE A 28 -27.32 -11.92 5.18
C PHE A 28 -28.09 -13.09 5.77
N SER A 29 -28.79 -12.86 6.87
CA SER A 29 -29.74 -13.83 7.42
C SER A 29 -31.07 -13.15 7.74
N PHE A 30 -32.16 -13.92 7.74
CA PHE A 30 -33.52 -13.38 7.89
C PHE A 30 -34.28 -13.86 9.13
N ARG A 31 -33.73 -14.80 9.91
CA ARG A 31 -34.36 -15.32 11.14
C ARG A 31 -33.58 -14.97 12.41
N THR A 32 -32.27 -15.14 12.36
CA THR A 32 -31.37 -14.88 13.49
C THR A 32 -29.97 -14.57 12.97
N ALA A 33 -29.12 -14.01 13.82
CA ALA A 33 -27.72 -13.78 13.49
C ALA A 33 -26.95 -15.11 13.37
N ILE A 34 -26.11 -15.20 12.34
CA ILE A 34 -25.15 -16.31 12.16
C ILE A 34 -23.93 -16.05 13.06
N SER A 35 -23.58 -16.98 13.93
CA SER A 35 -22.40 -16.88 14.81
C SER A 35 -21.21 -17.70 14.32
N THR A 36 -21.41 -18.56 13.32
CA THR A 36 -20.38 -19.43 12.75
C THR A 36 -19.54 -18.68 11.73
N PHE A 37 -18.23 -18.87 11.81
CA PHE A 37 -17.25 -18.26 10.92
C PHE A 37 -16.82 -19.21 9.79
N THR A 38 -16.68 -20.50 10.06
CA THR A 38 -16.41 -21.51 9.03
C THR A 38 -17.68 -21.78 8.21
N PRO A 39 -17.63 -21.61 6.87
CA PRO A 39 -18.77 -21.87 6.01
C PRO A 39 -19.16 -23.35 6.00
N SER A 40 -20.47 -23.62 5.97
CA SER A 40 -20.98 -24.97 5.69
C SER A 40 -21.21 -25.16 4.20
N CYS A 41 -20.67 -26.25 3.64
CA CYS A 41 -20.91 -26.66 2.25
C CYS A 41 -22.05 -27.66 2.09
N SER A 42 -22.82 -27.91 3.16
CA SER A 42 -24.07 -28.68 3.16
C SER A 42 -25.26 -27.83 3.62
N PRO A 43 -26.51 -28.16 3.21
CA PRO A 43 -27.70 -27.41 3.59
C PRO A 43 -27.78 -27.13 5.10
N LEU A 44 -28.09 -25.89 5.46
CA LEU A 44 -28.21 -25.47 6.85
C LEU A 44 -29.55 -25.91 7.43
N ASN A 45 -29.58 -26.25 8.72
CA ASN A 45 -30.82 -26.59 9.41
C ASN A 45 -31.76 -25.37 9.54
N ALA A 46 -32.98 -25.60 10.07
CA ALA A 46 -34.11 -24.66 10.16
C ALA A 46 -33.84 -23.26 10.79
N THR A 47 -32.63 -23.05 11.29
CA THR A 47 -32.21 -21.86 12.03
C THR A 47 -31.77 -20.71 11.10
N TYR A 48 -31.25 -21.00 9.90
CA TYR A 48 -30.54 -20.01 9.08
C TYR A 48 -31.08 -19.92 7.66
N SER A 49 -32.06 -19.04 7.43
CA SER A 49 -32.41 -18.60 6.08
C SER A 49 -31.43 -17.51 5.65
N MET A 50 -30.62 -17.76 4.60
CA MET A 50 -29.38 -17.02 4.35
C MET A 50 -29.13 -16.70 2.88
N VAL A 51 -28.79 -15.44 2.60
CA VAL A 51 -28.22 -15.01 1.31
C VAL A 51 -26.74 -14.70 1.54
N ALA A 52 -25.83 -15.43 0.90
CA ALA A 52 -24.39 -15.28 1.09
C ALA A 52 -23.73 -14.85 -0.23
N PRO A 53 -23.40 -13.57 -0.44
CA PRO A 53 -22.51 -13.21 -1.53
C PRO A 53 -21.14 -13.87 -1.38
N TYR A 54 -20.59 -13.92 -0.17
CA TYR A 54 -19.28 -14.52 0.06
C TYR A 54 -19.10 -14.86 1.54
N TRP A 55 -19.73 -15.94 2.01
CA TRP A 55 -19.62 -16.36 3.40
C TRP A 55 -18.25 -16.99 3.67
N ALA A 56 -17.41 -16.33 4.47
CA ALA A 56 -16.06 -16.76 4.85
C ALA A 56 -15.64 -16.16 6.19
N ASP A 57 -14.56 -16.66 6.80
CA ASP A 57 -14.07 -16.17 8.08
C ASP A 57 -13.35 -14.82 7.94
N VAL A 58 -14.14 -13.74 7.93
CA VAL A 58 -13.71 -12.37 7.66
C VAL A 58 -13.18 -11.72 8.94
N ASP A 59 -12.00 -11.12 8.84
CA ASP A 59 -11.44 -10.27 9.87
C ASP A 59 -11.45 -8.80 9.42
N ILE A 60 -11.98 -7.93 10.30
CA ILE A 60 -11.99 -6.48 10.12
C ILE A 60 -11.29 -5.73 11.25
N SER A 61 -10.57 -6.44 12.12
CA SER A 61 -9.93 -5.88 13.31
C SER A 61 -8.83 -4.87 12.98
N MET A 62 -8.15 -5.05 11.84
CA MET A 62 -7.02 -4.20 11.40
C MET A 62 -7.21 -3.56 10.03
N THR A 63 -8.09 -4.09 9.17
CA THR A 63 -8.36 -3.58 7.81
C THR A 63 -9.79 -3.85 7.38
N GLY A 64 -10.28 -3.07 6.42
CA GLY A 64 -11.56 -3.34 5.77
C GLY A 64 -12.75 -2.78 6.53
N HIS A 65 -13.81 -2.50 5.78
CA HIS A 65 -15.03 -1.90 6.32
C HIS A 65 -16.26 -2.55 5.69
N ILE A 66 -17.33 -2.64 6.46
CA ILE A 66 -18.62 -3.14 5.99
C ILE A 66 -19.60 -1.99 5.99
N TYR A 67 -20.00 -1.57 4.80
CA TYR A 67 -21.01 -0.54 4.61
C TYR A 67 -22.34 -1.21 4.31
N TYR A 68 -23.42 -0.71 4.90
CA TYR A 68 -24.76 -1.20 4.57
C TYR A 68 -25.80 -0.10 4.66
N ARG A 69 -26.83 -0.17 3.83
CA ARG A 69 -27.96 0.77 3.85
C ARG A 69 -29.18 0.20 3.13
N GLN A 70 -30.35 0.60 3.59
CA GLN A 70 -31.58 0.53 2.78
C GLN A 70 -31.79 1.87 2.06
N THR A 71 -32.32 1.83 0.85
CA THR A 71 -32.58 3.03 0.04
C THR A 71 -33.79 2.84 -0.86
N GLN A 72 -34.52 3.94 -1.09
CA GLN A 72 -35.59 4.07 -2.09
C GLN A 72 -35.18 5.05 -3.20
N ASN A 73 -33.88 5.34 -3.33
CA ASN A 73 -33.37 6.28 -4.33
C ASN A 73 -33.68 5.78 -5.75
N SER A 74 -34.41 6.59 -6.51
CA SER A 74 -34.91 6.22 -7.84
C SER A 74 -33.78 5.90 -8.83
N THR A 75 -32.62 6.53 -8.73
CA THR A 75 -31.46 6.24 -9.58
C THR A 75 -30.86 4.87 -9.28
N ILE A 76 -30.74 4.51 -7.99
CA ILE A 76 -30.25 3.18 -7.59
C ILE A 76 -31.23 2.10 -8.02
N LEU A 77 -32.53 2.32 -7.81
CA LEU A 77 -33.58 1.40 -8.23
C LEU A 77 -33.62 1.24 -9.76
N ALA A 78 -33.42 2.32 -10.52
CA ALA A 78 -33.31 2.25 -11.98
C ALA A 78 -32.08 1.44 -12.44
N LYS A 79 -30.93 1.59 -11.78
CA LYS A 79 -29.74 0.78 -12.07
C LYS A 79 -29.98 -0.71 -11.80
N ALA A 80 -30.54 -1.05 -10.64
CA ALA A 80 -30.91 -2.42 -10.31
C ALA A 80 -31.93 -3.00 -11.30
N LYS A 81 -32.94 -2.20 -11.66
CA LYS A 81 -33.93 -2.56 -12.68
C LYS A 81 -33.31 -2.86 -14.04
N ASN A 82 -32.32 -2.08 -14.46
CA ASN A 82 -31.61 -2.34 -15.71
C ASN A 82 -30.82 -3.65 -15.66
N GLU A 83 -30.10 -3.93 -14.57
CA GLU A 83 -29.39 -5.21 -14.39
C GLU A 83 -30.37 -6.40 -14.41
N ILE A 84 -31.52 -6.27 -13.73
CA ILE A 84 -32.58 -7.30 -13.73
C ILE A 84 -33.18 -7.49 -15.12
N ASN A 85 -33.52 -6.41 -15.84
CA ASN A 85 -34.11 -6.50 -17.17
C ASN A 85 -33.14 -7.13 -18.19
N ASN A 86 -31.84 -6.84 -18.08
CA ASN A 86 -30.82 -7.46 -18.92
C ASN A 86 -30.68 -8.96 -18.63
N ALA A 87 -30.74 -9.34 -17.35
CA ALA A 87 -30.63 -10.73 -16.92
C ALA A 87 -31.92 -11.53 -17.16
N PHE A 88 -33.07 -10.89 -17.11
CA PHE A 88 -34.39 -11.53 -17.23
C PHE A 88 -35.30 -10.77 -18.23
N PRO A 89 -34.96 -10.77 -19.53
CA PRO A 89 -35.74 -10.05 -20.54
C PRO A 89 -37.18 -10.60 -20.70
N GLN A 90 -37.43 -11.83 -20.24
CA GLN A 90 -38.74 -12.46 -20.25
C GLN A 90 -39.67 -11.99 -19.12
N LEU A 91 -39.15 -11.32 -18.10
CA LEU A 91 -39.99 -10.84 -17.00
C LEU A 91 -40.76 -9.59 -17.43
N PRO A 92 -42.05 -9.48 -17.07
CA PRO A 92 -42.79 -8.24 -17.26
C PRO A 92 -42.11 -7.11 -16.50
N ASN A 93 -42.26 -5.88 -16.98
CA ASN A 93 -41.57 -4.72 -16.42
C ASN A 93 -41.87 -4.55 -14.91
N ILE A 94 -40.87 -4.82 -14.06
CA ILE A 94 -41.01 -4.79 -12.60
C ILE A 94 -40.72 -3.39 -12.08
N ASN A 95 -41.59 -2.89 -11.20
CA ASN A 95 -41.37 -1.64 -10.47
C ASN A 95 -40.84 -1.98 -9.08
N LEU A 96 -39.57 -1.67 -8.83
CA LEU A 96 -38.87 -1.93 -7.57
C LEU A 96 -39.13 -0.76 -6.61
N ASN A 97 -39.38 -1.07 -5.33
CA ASN A 97 -39.75 -0.06 -4.33
C ASN A 97 -38.55 0.33 -3.45
N TRP A 98 -37.67 -0.62 -3.15
CA TRP A 98 -36.53 -0.41 -2.28
C TRP A 98 -35.38 -1.37 -2.62
N ALA A 99 -34.17 -0.98 -2.20
CA ALA A 99 -32.97 -1.80 -2.26
C ALA A 99 -32.25 -1.78 -0.91
N PHE A 100 -31.70 -2.91 -0.51
CA PHE A 100 -30.75 -3.03 0.59
C PHE A 100 -29.38 -3.39 0.01
N ILE A 101 -28.37 -2.59 0.31
CA ILE A 101 -27.02 -2.76 -0.22
C ILE A 101 -26.10 -3.03 0.97
N ALA A 102 -25.25 -4.06 0.88
CA ALA A 102 -24.10 -4.20 1.76
C ALA A 102 -22.82 -4.47 0.96
N THR A 103 -21.75 -3.80 1.35
CA THR A 103 -20.44 -3.84 0.70
C THR A 103 -19.41 -4.25 1.74
N TRP A 104 -18.71 -5.34 1.49
CA TRP A 104 -17.52 -5.75 2.22
C TRP A 104 -16.33 -5.20 1.44
N TYR A 105 -15.80 -4.08 1.92
CA TYR A 105 -14.76 -3.33 1.23
C TYR A 105 -13.41 -3.58 1.88
N ASN A 106 -12.49 -4.17 1.12
CA ASN A 106 -11.10 -4.39 1.54
C ASN A 106 -10.98 -5.26 2.81
N VAL A 107 -11.90 -6.21 2.97
CA VAL A 107 -11.94 -7.13 4.12
C VAL A 107 -10.90 -8.23 3.96
N THR A 108 -10.31 -8.69 5.06
CA THR A 108 -9.31 -9.77 5.04
C THR A 108 -9.82 -11.02 5.77
N TYR A 109 -8.99 -12.04 5.88
CA TYR A 109 -9.32 -13.33 6.50
C TYR A 109 -8.79 -13.41 7.94
N TYR A 110 -9.46 -14.18 8.78
CA TYR A 110 -9.07 -14.35 10.18
C TYR A 110 -7.98 -15.40 10.39
N PRO A 111 -7.04 -15.19 11.34
CA PRO A 111 -6.73 -13.91 11.95
C PRO A 111 -5.90 -13.05 10.98
N ASP A 112 -6.12 -11.74 11.00
CA ASP A 112 -5.18 -10.83 10.36
C ASP A 112 -3.89 -10.75 11.19
N ASN A 113 -2.93 -11.60 10.87
CA ASN A 113 -1.62 -11.66 11.54
C ASN A 113 -0.49 -11.01 10.72
N LEU A 114 -0.82 -10.44 9.55
CA LEU A 114 0.17 -9.80 8.69
C LEU A 114 0.52 -8.42 9.24
N PRO A 115 1.80 -8.07 9.40
CA PRO A 115 2.21 -6.80 10.00
C PRO A 115 1.85 -5.60 9.12
N ASP A 116 1.75 -5.79 7.80
CA ASP A 116 1.53 -4.72 6.83
C ASP A 116 0.28 -4.88 5.99
N TYR A 117 -0.45 -3.77 5.84
CA TYR A 117 -1.65 -3.67 4.99
C TYR A 117 -1.37 -4.17 3.57
N TYR A 118 -0.19 -3.92 3.00
CA TYR A 118 0.06 -4.18 1.57
C TYR A 118 0.01 -5.68 1.17
N TYR A 119 0.33 -6.63 2.06
CA TYR A 119 0.27 -8.08 1.75
C TYR A 119 -1.01 -8.76 2.15
N ARG A 120 -1.93 -8.01 2.78
CA ARG A 120 -3.24 -8.55 3.09
C ARG A 120 -3.93 -8.82 1.78
N LYS A 121 -4.20 -10.10 1.52
CA LYS A 121 -5.22 -10.49 0.57
C LYS A 121 -6.50 -9.87 1.08
N ARG A 122 -7.12 -9.07 0.23
CA ARG A 122 -8.32 -8.33 0.56
C ARG A 122 -9.35 -8.58 -0.50
N ASP A 123 -10.54 -8.83 -0.04
CA ASP A 123 -11.68 -9.06 -0.90
C ASP A 123 -12.55 -7.81 -0.93
N ILE A 124 -13.12 -7.55 -2.10
CA ILE A 124 -14.06 -6.47 -2.34
C ILE A 124 -15.26 -7.07 -3.06
N PHE A 125 -16.35 -7.18 -2.34
CA PHE A 125 -17.61 -7.70 -2.85
C PHE A 125 -18.80 -6.95 -2.26
N GLN A 126 -19.90 -6.94 -3.01
CA GLN A 126 -21.14 -6.26 -2.63
C GLN A 126 -22.33 -7.13 -2.98
N ALA A 127 -23.34 -7.10 -2.14
CA ALA A 127 -24.66 -7.63 -2.44
C ALA A 127 -25.71 -6.54 -2.38
N THR A 128 -26.65 -6.61 -3.31
CA THR A 128 -27.84 -5.77 -3.36
C THR A 128 -29.08 -6.67 -3.38
N LEU A 129 -29.90 -6.57 -2.33
CA LEU A 129 -31.24 -7.15 -2.29
C LEU A 129 -32.22 -6.10 -2.78
N VAL A 130 -33.07 -6.43 -3.74
CA VAL A 130 -34.01 -5.47 -4.33
C VAL A 130 -35.38 -6.10 -4.41
N SER A 131 -36.42 -5.36 -4.03
CA SER A 131 -37.77 -5.90 -4.01
C SER A 131 -38.84 -4.84 -4.22
N ASN A 132 -40.02 -5.30 -4.61
CA ASN A 132 -41.26 -4.54 -4.57
C ASN A 132 -42.28 -5.11 -3.56
N GLY A 133 -41.85 -6.06 -2.73
CA GLY A 133 -42.68 -6.76 -1.75
C GLY A 133 -43.30 -8.07 -2.26
N ALA A 134 -43.28 -8.33 -3.58
CA ALA A 134 -43.76 -9.57 -4.19
C ALA A 134 -42.67 -10.29 -5.01
N HIS A 135 -41.88 -9.54 -5.77
CA HIS A 135 -40.71 -10.04 -6.51
C HIS A 135 -39.45 -9.55 -5.84
N SER A 136 -38.51 -10.47 -5.62
CA SER A 136 -37.27 -10.20 -4.90
C SER A 136 -36.08 -10.72 -5.69
N PHE A 137 -35.04 -9.91 -5.74
CA PHE A 137 -33.82 -10.18 -6.47
C PHE A 137 -32.60 -10.01 -5.57
N ALA A 138 -31.58 -10.80 -5.83
CA ALA A 138 -30.24 -10.60 -5.29
C ALA A 138 -29.28 -10.34 -6.45
N ILE A 139 -28.49 -9.27 -6.32
CA ILE A 139 -27.42 -8.94 -7.24
C ILE A 139 -26.10 -8.95 -6.48
N PHE A 140 -25.17 -9.80 -6.91
CA PHE A 140 -23.82 -9.85 -6.36
C PHE A 140 -22.84 -9.21 -7.32
N TYR A 141 -21.92 -8.43 -6.76
CA TYR A 141 -20.84 -7.77 -7.47
C TYR A 141 -19.52 -8.16 -6.81
N TYR A 142 -18.60 -8.71 -7.61
CA TYR A 142 -17.26 -9.08 -7.19
C TYR A 142 -16.27 -8.20 -7.94
N ASN A 143 -15.50 -7.41 -7.22
CA ASN A 143 -14.45 -6.57 -7.80
C ASN A 143 -13.08 -7.24 -7.70
N GLN A 144 -12.79 -7.82 -6.53
CA GLN A 144 -11.52 -8.46 -6.25
C GLN A 144 -11.75 -9.56 -5.21
N ILE A 145 -11.26 -10.77 -5.50
CA ILE A 145 -11.22 -11.90 -4.57
C ILE A 145 -9.80 -12.46 -4.63
N LEU A 146 -9.06 -12.37 -3.53
CA LEU A 146 -7.64 -12.77 -3.42
C LEU A 146 -7.41 -13.82 -2.34
N TRP A 147 -8.37 -14.02 -1.44
CA TRP A 147 -8.38 -15.09 -0.45
C TRP A 147 -9.70 -15.86 -0.55
N THR A 148 -9.75 -17.05 0.06
CA THR A 148 -10.93 -17.91 0.07
C THR A 148 -11.25 -18.46 1.46
N THR A 149 -10.28 -18.47 2.38
CA THR A 149 -10.40 -19.15 3.66
C THR A 149 -9.59 -18.47 4.76
N GLY A 150 -10.13 -18.37 5.98
CA GLY A 150 -9.37 -17.99 7.17
C GLY A 150 -8.68 -19.18 7.85
N ASP A 151 -7.66 -18.91 8.66
CA ASP A 151 -6.83 -19.93 9.31
C ASP A 151 -7.65 -20.79 10.29
N ALA A 152 -8.62 -20.21 11.00
CA ALA A 152 -9.51 -20.99 11.87
C ALA A 152 -10.43 -21.95 11.09
N SER A 153 -10.56 -21.74 9.78
CA SER A 153 -11.25 -22.63 8.84
C SER A 153 -10.28 -23.57 8.10
N GLY A 154 -9.06 -23.75 8.62
CA GLY A 154 -8.01 -24.61 8.06
C GLY A 154 -7.24 -23.99 6.90
N GLY A 155 -7.39 -22.68 6.69
CA GLY A 155 -6.63 -21.92 5.71
C GLY A 155 -5.15 -21.74 6.10
N ASN A 156 -4.34 -21.41 5.10
CA ASN A 156 -2.98 -20.92 5.26
C ASN A 156 -2.77 -19.75 4.30
N ASN A 157 -2.46 -18.58 4.86
CA ASN A 157 -2.25 -17.36 4.09
C ASN A 157 -3.45 -17.02 3.17
N GLY A 158 -4.66 -17.20 3.69
CA GLY A 158 -5.91 -16.89 3.01
C GLY A 158 -6.41 -17.94 2.03
N LEU A 159 -5.74 -19.08 1.87
CA LEU A 159 -6.09 -20.13 0.90
C LEU A 159 -6.01 -21.53 1.53
N GLY A 160 -6.61 -22.54 0.90
CA GLY A 160 -6.68 -23.89 1.47
C GLY A 160 -7.72 -24.01 2.59
N GLY A 161 -7.94 -25.18 3.19
CA GLY A 161 -8.99 -25.37 4.19
C GLY A 161 -10.39 -25.45 3.60
N THR A 162 -11.40 -24.94 4.32
CA THR A 162 -12.80 -24.84 3.87
C THR A 162 -13.08 -23.50 3.19
N PRO A 163 -13.17 -23.45 1.84
CA PRO A 163 -13.33 -22.19 1.11
C PRO A 163 -14.71 -21.56 1.30
N ALA A 164 -14.78 -20.28 0.96
CA ALA A 164 -15.97 -19.47 1.06
C ALA A 164 -17.20 -20.08 0.36
N PHE A 165 -18.38 -19.81 0.92
CA PHE A 165 -19.66 -20.14 0.30
C PHE A 165 -20.31 -18.89 -0.33
N ALA A 166 -20.57 -18.94 -1.63
CA ALA A 166 -21.38 -17.97 -2.35
C ALA A 166 -22.67 -18.65 -2.87
N GLY A 167 -23.83 -18.14 -2.47
CA GLY A 167 -25.13 -18.70 -2.84
C GLY A 167 -26.26 -18.37 -1.87
N PHE A 168 -27.23 -19.28 -1.81
CA PHE A 168 -28.48 -19.13 -1.09
C PHE A 168 -28.81 -20.41 -0.33
N ASP A 169 -29.28 -20.28 0.91
CA ASP A 169 -29.80 -21.39 1.70
C ASP A 169 -31.19 -20.99 2.24
N ALA A 170 -32.19 -21.84 2.01
CA ALA A 170 -33.55 -21.58 2.47
C ALA A 170 -33.66 -21.66 4.01
N GLY A 171 -32.74 -22.41 4.65
CA GLY A 171 -32.78 -22.72 6.06
C GLY A 171 -33.92 -23.69 6.37
N ASP A 172 -34.07 -24.77 5.59
CA ASP A 172 -35.03 -25.87 5.80
C ASP A 172 -34.35 -27.24 5.84
N GLY A 173 -33.02 -27.28 5.73
CA GLY A 173 -32.21 -28.49 5.69
C GLY A 173 -32.15 -29.18 4.32
N GLN A 174 -32.78 -28.64 3.28
CA GLN A 174 -32.88 -29.28 1.96
C GLN A 174 -32.55 -28.30 0.82
N ASP A 175 -33.25 -27.16 0.78
CA ASP A 175 -33.22 -26.24 -0.35
C ASP A 175 -32.04 -25.27 -0.25
N ARG A 176 -31.09 -25.43 -1.18
CA ARG A 176 -29.89 -24.60 -1.29
C ARG A 176 -29.50 -24.42 -2.75
N TYR A 177 -28.94 -23.25 -3.04
CA TYR A 177 -28.27 -22.96 -4.30
C TYR A 177 -26.83 -22.53 -4.06
N THR A 178 -25.90 -23.10 -4.83
CA THR A 178 -24.47 -22.83 -4.74
C THR A 178 -23.98 -22.28 -6.07
N ILE A 179 -23.29 -21.13 -6.06
CA ILE A 179 -22.67 -20.57 -7.27
C ILE A 179 -21.53 -21.51 -7.73
N PRO A 180 -21.33 -21.74 -9.04
CA PRO A 180 -20.20 -22.54 -9.52
C PRO A 180 -18.85 -22.11 -8.93
N GLY A 181 -18.04 -23.09 -8.53
CA GLY A 181 -16.74 -22.86 -7.87
C GLY A 181 -16.82 -22.53 -6.38
N SER A 182 -18.00 -22.19 -5.85
CA SER A 182 -18.19 -22.00 -4.41
C SER A 182 -17.89 -23.27 -3.62
N CYS A 183 -17.42 -23.12 -2.38
CA CYS A 183 -16.96 -24.24 -1.54
C CYS A 183 -15.75 -25.02 -2.07
N THR A 184 -15.10 -24.54 -3.14
CA THR A 184 -13.83 -25.06 -3.64
C THR A 184 -12.83 -23.91 -3.80
N ALA A 185 -11.57 -24.24 -4.09
CA ALA A 185 -10.55 -23.22 -4.36
C ALA A 185 -10.88 -22.37 -5.60
N ASP A 186 -11.77 -22.84 -6.48
CA ASP A 186 -12.14 -22.16 -7.72
C ASP A 186 -12.99 -20.91 -7.47
N ILE A 187 -13.55 -20.73 -6.27
CA ILE A 187 -14.32 -19.52 -5.92
C ILE A 187 -13.50 -18.23 -6.09
N ILE A 188 -12.16 -18.32 -6.07
CA ILE A 188 -11.30 -17.16 -6.36
C ILE A 188 -11.56 -16.57 -7.76
N ASN A 189 -12.04 -17.39 -8.71
CA ASN A 189 -12.33 -16.99 -10.08
C ASN A 189 -13.69 -16.30 -10.23
N ILE A 190 -14.50 -16.18 -9.18
CA ILE A 190 -15.87 -15.62 -9.24
C ILE A 190 -15.93 -14.18 -9.79
N VAL A 191 -14.81 -13.44 -9.75
CA VAL A 191 -14.65 -12.12 -10.40
C VAL A 191 -14.71 -12.16 -11.93
N ASN A 192 -14.39 -13.32 -12.52
CA ASN A 192 -14.37 -13.57 -13.96
C ASN A 192 -15.62 -14.32 -14.44
N GLU A 193 -16.39 -14.88 -13.51
CA GLU A 193 -17.60 -15.64 -13.78
C GLU A 193 -18.86 -14.74 -13.77
N THR A 194 -19.95 -15.24 -14.36
CA THR A 194 -21.23 -14.52 -14.41
C THR A 194 -22.38 -15.44 -14.78
N ASN A 195 -23.61 -15.09 -14.39
CA ASN A 195 -24.83 -15.69 -14.94
C ASN A 195 -25.66 -14.73 -15.81
N CYS A 196 -25.21 -13.48 -16.00
CA CYS A 196 -25.95 -12.44 -16.71
C CYS A 196 -25.14 -11.80 -17.85
N GLY A 197 -24.00 -12.39 -18.22
CA GLY A 197 -23.13 -11.92 -19.30
C GLY A 197 -22.22 -10.75 -18.95
N LYS A 198 -22.08 -10.41 -17.66
CA LYS A 198 -21.20 -9.35 -17.16
C LYS A 198 -20.28 -9.91 -16.08
N SER A 199 -18.98 -9.99 -16.39
CA SER A 199 -17.94 -10.52 -15.50
C SER A 199 -18.06 -9.99 -14.08
N GLY A 200 -18.04 -10.88 -13.08
CA GLY A 200 -18.10 -10.54 -11.66
C GLY A 200 -19.50 -10.09 -11.20
N VAL A 201 -20.52 -10.19 -12.05
CA VAL A 201 -21.91 -9.84 -11.71
C VAL A 201 -22.80 -11.07 -11.84
N PHE A 202 -23.58 -11.29 -10.78
CA PHE A 202 -24.57 -12.35 -10.73
C PHE A 202 -25.93 -11.79 -10.32
N VAL A 203 -26.97 -12.15 -11.05
CA VAL A 203 -28.35 -11.70 -10.80
C VAL A 203 -29.23 -12.93 -10.60
N PHE A 204 -30.01 -12.95 -9.52
CA PHE A 204 -30.92 -14.04 -9.19
C PHE A 204 -32.29 -13.50 -8.84
N ARG A 205 -33.34 -14.21 -9.24
CA ARG A 205 -34.68 -14.03 -8.71
C ARG A 205 -34.90 -15.06 -7.60
N ILE A 206 -35.29 -14.59 -6.42
CA ILE A 206 -35.20 -15.36 -5.17
C ILE A 206 -36.51 -15.40 -4.37
N ASP A 207 -37.61 -14.84 -4.91
CA ASP A 207 -38.93 -14.85 -4.25
C ASP A 207 -39.66 -16.20 -4.28
N ASN A 208 -39.38 -17.08 -5.26
CA ASN A 208 -40.04 -18.38 -5.41
C ASN A 208 -39.44 -19.44 -4.49
N SER A 209 -40.08 -20.61 -4.40
CA SER A 209 -39.57 -21.79 -3.67
C SER A 209 -38.25 -22.34 -4.24
N THR A 210 -37.82 -21.88 -5.42
CA THR A 210 -36.52 -22.19 -6.00
C THR A 210 -35.86 -20.92 -6.52
N ILE A 211 -34.53 -20.92 -6.53
CA ILE A 211 -33.73 -19.83 -7.10
C ILE A 211 -33.81 -19.89 -8.63
N ILE A 212 -34.23 -18.79 -9.25
CA ILE A 212 -34.32 -18.68 -10.69
C ILE A 212 -33.11 -17.88 -11.20
N GLN A 213 -32.42 -18.46 -12.16
CA GLN A 213 -31.31 -17.84 -12.88
C GLN A 213 -31.73 -17.30 -14.24
N PRO A 214 -30.97 -16.36 -14.82
CA PRO A 214 -31.11 -15.95 -16.21
C PRO A 214 -31.08 -17.17 -17.14
N LEU A 215 -31.93 -17.16 -18.16
CA LEU A 215 -31.82 -18.14 -19.24
C LEU A 215 -30.53 -17.81 -19.99
N THR A 216 -29.55 -18.71 -19.95
CA THR A 216 -28.30 -18.57 -20.70
C THR A 216 -28.64 -18.24 -22.15
N SER A 217 -28.17 -17.09 -22.66
CA SER A 217 -28.15 -16.86 -24.11
C SER A 217 -27.27 -17.95 -24.71
N THR A 218 -27.92 -18.96 -25.29
CA THR A 218 -27.32 -20.15 -25.89
C THR A 218 -26.23 -19.80 -26.90
N THR A 219 -25.04 -20.36 -26.67
CA THR A 219 -24.20 -21.08 -27.65
C THR A 219 -24.16 -20.56 -29.10
N VAL A 220 -22.97 -20.12 -29.53
CA VAL A 220 -22.57 -20.10 -30.94
C VAL A 220 -22.57 -21.55 -31.48
N PRO A 221 -23.00 -21.82 -32.74
CA PRO A 221 -23.34 -23.18 -33.19
C PRO A 221 -22.13 -24.13 -33.32
N ILE A 222 -22.42 -25.40 -33.05
CA ILE A 222 -21.59 -26.57 -33.31
C ILE A 222 -21.14 -26.58 -34.78
N THR A 223 -19.84 -26.53 -35.02
CA THR A 223 -19.26 -27.02 -36.28
C THR A 223 -18.63 -28.38 -35.99
N THR A 224 -19.22 -29.43 -36.54
CA THR A 224 -18.73 -30.80 -36.49
C THR A 224 -17.35 -30.90 -37.14
N ALA A 225 -16.34 -31.31 -36.38
CA ALA A 225 -15.06 -31.76 -36.94
C ALA A 225 -15.10 -33.29 -37.13
N PRO A 226 -14.76 -33.83 -38.31
CA PRO A 226 -14.40 -35.22 -38.43
C PRO A 226 -12.94 -35.44 -38.01
N THR A 227 -12.74 -36.53 -37.30
CA THR A 227 -11.48 -37.09 -36.85
C THR A 227 -10.61 -37.51 -38.03
N THR A 228 -9.40 -36.95 -38.17
CA THR A 228 -8.26 -37.69 -38.72
C THR A 228 -6.94 -37.19 -38.13
N THR A 229 -6.22 -38.14 -37.54
CA THR A 229 -4.85 -38.05 -37.04
C THR A 229 -3.86 -37.81 -38.17
N THR A 230 -2.96 -36.82 -38.06
CA THR A 230 -1.59 -36.93 -38.62
C THR A 230 -0.64 -35.99 -37.88
N GLN A 231 0.43 -36.56 -37.32
CA GLN A 231 1.61 -35.82 -36.86
C GLN A 231 2.33 -35.19 -38.05
N ILE A 232 2.80 -33.93 -37.97
CA ILE A 232 4.14 -33.50 -38.45
C ILE A 232 4.62 -32.29 -37.64
N THR A 233 5.90 -32.37 -37.29
CA THR A 233 6.87 -31.41 -36.74
C THR A 233 6.96 -30.05 -37.45
N SER A 234 7.37 -29.02 -36.70
CA SER A 234 8.54 -28.14 -36.99
C SER A 234 8.34 -26.63 -36.76
N THR A 235 9.35 -26.10 -36.07
CA THR A 235 9.98 -24.77 -36.24
C THR A 235 9.26 -23.50 -35.80
N LEU A 236 9.72 -22.99 -34.65
CA LEU A 236 9.86 -21.57 -34.32
C LEU A 236 10.49 -20.80 -35.49
N ARG A 237 9.83 -19.71 -35.92
CA ARG A 237 10.48 -18.63 -36.66
C ARG A 237 10.08 -17.30 -36.05
N SER A 238 11.07 -16.68 -35.43
CA SER A 238 11.11 -15.27 -35.03
C SER A 238 11.13 -14.39 -36.28
N THR A 239 10.25 -13.40 -36.33
CA THR A 239 10.33 -12.29 -37.28
C THR A 239 10.47 -10.99 -36.50
N THR A 240 11.72 -10.54 -36.40
CA THR A 240 12.09 -9.17 -36.09
C THR A 240 11.79 -8.28 -37.29
N THR A 241 10.92 -7.29 -37.11
CA THR A 241 10.75 -6.18 -38.06
C THR A 241 11.24 -4.89 -37.41
N SER A 242 12.43 -4.46 -37.84
CA SER A 242 12.98 -3.14 -37.61
C SER A 242 12.25 -2.10 -38.47
N ALA A 243 11.72 -1.04 -37.85
CA ALA A 243 11.22 0.14 -38.55
C ALA A 243 12.32 1.23 -38.62
N PRO A 244 12.37 2.04 -39.69
CA PRO A 244 13.45 2.98 -39.94
C PRO A 244 13.26 4.32 -39.21
N SER A 245 14.38 4.87 -38.76
CA SER A 245 14.55 6.20 -38.17
C SER A 245 14.73 7.31 -39.21
N ALA A 246 14.07 8.46 -39.03
CA ALA A 246 14.52 9.82 -39.41
C ALA A 246 13.46 10.87 -38.97
N PRO A 247 13.76 12.18 -38.95
CA PRO A 247 14.82 12.88 -38.23
C PRO A 247 14.26 13.97 -37.28
N SER A 248 15.10 14.39 -36.34
CA SER A 248 14.88 15.45 -35.38
C SER A 248 14.78 16.84 -36.03
N THR A 249 13.70 17.56 -35.71
CA THR A 249 13.67 19.03 -35.78
C THR A 249 13.28 19.58 -34.42
N THR A 250 14.24 20.28 -33.82
CA THR A 250 14.12 21.06 -32.59
C THR A 250 13.33 22.34 -32.85
N GLN A 251 12.20 22.52 -32.17
CA GLN A 251 11.77 23.84 -31.71
C GLN A 251 11.23 23.75 -30.29
N GLY A 252 11.70 24.68 -29.46
CA GLY A 252 11.43 24.75 -28.04
C GLY A 252 9.96 24.97 -27.73
N SER A 253 9.43 24.06 -26.90
CA SER A 253 8.26 24.30 -26.08
C SER A 253 8.66 23.85 -24.67
N THR A 254 8.71 24.80 -23.75
CA THR A 254 8.79 24.52 -22.31
C THR A 254 7.55 23.72 -21.93
N SER A 255 7.69 22.40 -21.92
CA SER A 255 6.64 21.51 -21.42
C SER A 255 6.47 21.71 -19.92
N PRO A 256 5.22 21.80 -19.40
CA PRO A 256 4.98 21.53 -17.99
C PRO A 256 5.44 20.10 -17.70
N LEU A 257 6.06 19.92 -16.53
CA LEU A 257 6.47 18.65 -15.91
C LEU A 257 5.96 17.41 -16.66
N SER A 258 6.86 16.68 -17.32
CA SER A 258 6.49 15.39 -17.91
C SER A 258 5.90 14.49 -16.83
N ASN A 259 4.71 13.96 -17.11
CA ASN A 259 3.99 12.98 -16.28
C ASN A 259 4.85 11.73 -16.07
N SER A 260 5.77 11.80 -15.12
CA SER A 260 6.61 10.70 -14.64
C SER A 260 5.94 10.06 -13.42
N ASP A 261 4.66 9.72 -13.58
CA ASP A 261 3.82 9.22 -12.51
C ASP A 261 4.30 7.86 -12.01
N GLY A 262 4.52 7.73 -10.69
CA GLY A 262 4.95 6.46 -10.11
C GLY A 262 6.41 6.11 -10.43
N THR A 263 7.27 7.12 -10.58
CA THR A 263 8.71 6.90 -10.73
C THR A 263 9.37 6.78 -9.36
N PRO A 264 10.06 5.66 -9.06
CA PRO A 264 10.90 5.55 -7.86
C PRO A 264 11.83 6.75 -7.73
N CYS A 265 12.14 7.17 -6.50
CA CYS A 265 13.12 8.22 -6.27
C CYS A 265 14.41 7.87 -7.02
N ASN A 266 14.92 8.81 -7.82
CA ASN A 266 16.17 8.57 -8.51
C ASN A 266 17.30 8.44 -7.47
N CYS A 267 18.26 7.56 -7.73
CA CYS A 267 19.40 7.35 -6.85
C CYS A 267 20.68 7.77 -7.58
N ASN A 268 21.24 8.89 -7.13
CA ASN A 268 22.50 9.44 -7.60
C ASN A 268 23.33 9.90 -6.39
N ASN A 269 24.43 9.19 -6.12
CA ASN A 269 25.33 9.49 -5.01
C ASN A 269 25.88 10.93 -5.06
N SER A 270 26.12 11.47 -6.26
CA SER A 270 26.64 12.83 -6.44
C SER A 270 25.63 13.93 -6.09
N GLY A 271 24.36 13.57 -5.88
CA GLY A 271 23.29 14.48 -5.47
C GLY A 271 22.82 14.30 -4.03
N LEU A 272 23.51 13.51 -3.21
CA LEU A 272 23.13 13.32 -1.81
C LEU A 272 23.38 14.58 -0.98
N TRP A 273 22.34 15.04 -0.29
CA TRP A 273 22.33 16.22 0.57
C TRP A 273 21.93 15.85 2.00
N LEU A 274 22.85 15.21 2.71
CA LEU A 274 22.60 14.66 4.03
C LEU A 274 23.53 15.26 5.10
N ASP A 275 23.10 15.16 6.35
CA ASP A 275 23.96 15.09 7.53
C ASP A 275 24.04 13.61 7.92
N LEU A 276 25.16 12.97 7.58
CA LEU A 276 25.35 11.52 7.71
C LEU A 276 26.28 11.20 8.87
N MET A 277 25.86 10.32 9.77
CA MET A 277 26.68 9.82 10.87
C MET A 277 27.03 8.36 10.64
N LEU A 278 28.31 8.05 10.62
CA LEU A 278 28.84 6.70 10.60
C LEU A 278 29.06 6.26 12.06
N VAL A 279 28.40 5.18 12.49
CA VAL A 279 28.43 4.70 13.87
C VAL A 279 28.91 3.26 13.86
N ILE A 280 30.16 3.04 14.26
CA ILE A 280 30.86 1.77 13.99
C ILE A 280 31.21 1.05 15.29
N ASP A 281 30.76 -0.19 15.41
CA ASP A 281 31.18 -1.09 16.48
C ASP A 281 32.67 -1.41 16.35
N ARG A 282 33.45 -1.13 17.40
CA ARG A 282 34.90 -1.38 17.50
C ARG A 282 35.26 -2.45 18.53
N SER A 283 34.26 -3.21 18.99
CA SER A 283 34.41 -4.27 19.98
C SER A 283 35.18 -5.47 19.40
N ALA A 284 35.55 -6.39 20.30
CA ALA A 284 36.08 -7.70 19.99
C ALA A 284 35.15 -8.54 19.09
N GLY A 285 33.85 -8.24 19.03
CA GLY A 285 32.89 -8.91 18.15
C GLY A 285 33.11 -8.61 16.66
N VAL A 286 33.64 -7.42 16.34
CA VAL A 286 33.98 -7.02 14.95
C VAL A 286 35.39 -7.47 14.58
N GLY A 287 36.35 -7.32 15.49
CA GLY A 287 37.76 -7.63 15.23
C GLY A 287 38.49 -6.54 14.40
N SER A 288 39.83 -6.57 14.44
CA SER A 288 40.67 -5.61 13.69
C SER A 288 40.48 -5.72 12.18
N ASP A 289 40.50 -6.94 11.65
CA ASP A 289 40.28 -7.19 10.22
C ASP A 289 38.85 -6.80 9.81
N GLY A 290 37.91 -6.96 10.74
CA GLY A 290 36.53 -6.60 10.48
C GLY A 290 36.32 -5.10 10.34
N LEU A 291 37.00 -4.30 11.17
CA LEU A 291 37.03 -2.84 11.01
C LEU A 291 37.65 -2.41 9.68
N SER A 292 38.71 -3.08 9.22
CA SER A 292 39.28 -2.83 7.89
C SER A 292 38.28 -3.11 6.77
N ALA A 293 37.51 -4.20 6.88
CA ALA A 293 36.46 -4.55 5.92
C ALA A 293 35.30 -3.53 5.92
N ILE A 294 34.84 -3.10 7.11
CA ILE A 294 33.82 -2.04 7.25
C ILE A 294 34.32 -0.74 6.61
N GLY A 295 35.58 -0.36 6.83
CA GLY A 295 36.20 0.79 6.17
C GLY A 295 36.12 0.71 4.65
N GLY A 296 36.47 -0.45 4.07
CA GLY A 296 36.35 -0.69 2.63
C GLY A 296 34.91 -0.62 2.10
N GLN A 297 33.94 -1.19 2.84
CA GLN A 297 32.51 -1.12 2.48
C GLN A 297 32.00 0.33 2.50
N LEU A 298 32.33 1.10 3.54
CA LEU A 298 31.95 2.51 3.64
C LEU A 298 32.56 3.36 2.54
N LEU A 299 33.82 3.10 2.15
CA LEU A 299 34.44 3.76 1.00
C LEU A 299 33.67 3.45 -0.29
N ALA A 300 33.26 2.19 -0.50
CA ALA A 300 32.46 1.82 -1.66
C ALA A 300 31.05 2.44 -1.63
N ILE A 301 30.40 2.51 -0.46
CA ILE A 301 29.08 3.12 -0.25
C ILE A 301 29.12 4.63 -0.52
N LEU A 302 30.13 5.30 0.01
CA LEU A 302 30.29 6.75 -0.05
C LEU A 302 31.04 7.25 -1.28
N ASP A 303 31.45 6.32 -2.16
CA ASP A 303 32.02 6.69 -3.45
C ASP A 303 31.04 7.61 -4.23
N SER A 304 31.62 8.65 -4.83
CA SER A 304 30.91 9.71 -5.54
C SER A 304 29.96 10.57 -4.70
N VAL A 305 29.94 10.43 -3.36
CA VAL A 305 29.20 11.33 -2.45
C VAL A 305 29.99 12.63 -2.25
N PRO A 306 29.37 13.80 -2.44
CA PRO A 306 30.05 15.09 -2.34
C PRO A 306 30.27 15.50 -0.87
N VAL A 307 31.25 14.88 -0.20
CA VAL A 307 31.61 15.22 1.19
C VAL A 307 32.28 16.59 1.24
N ALA A 308 31.63 17.55 1.91
CA ALA A 308 32.12 18.92 2.05
C ALA A 308 31.46 19.66 3.23
N GLN A 309 31.92 20.87 3.55
CA GLN A 309 31.29 21.75 4.56
C GLN A 309 30.46 22.88 3.96
N SER A 310 30.70 23.25 2.69
CA SER A 310 29.92 24.22 1.94
C SER A 310 29.86 23.82 0.46
N GLY A 311 28.69 23.89 -0.15
CA GLY A 311 28.51 23.74 -1.60
C GLY A 311 28.46 25.12 -2.23
N GLN A 312 29.24 25.37 -3.30
CA GLN A 312 29.20 26.61 -4.09
C GLN A 312 27.91 26.71 -4.92
N GLY A 313 26.77 26.62 -4.27
CA GLY A 313 25.50 26.39 -4.94
C GLY A 313 25.37 24.97 -5.50
N ASP A 314 25.88 23.95 -4.81
CA ASP A 314 25.65 22.53 -5.10
C ASP A 314 25.18 21.75 -3.86
N PHE A 315 24.54 20.60 -4.07
CA PHE A 315 24.20 19.68 -3.00
C PHE A 315 25.46 18.98 -2.49
N TYR A 316 25.64 18.95 -1.17
CA TYR A 316 26.80 18.32 -0.52
C TYR A 316 26.38 17.52 0.71
N THR A 317 27.17 16.55 1.15
CA THR A 317 26.89 15.79 2.38
C THR A 317 27.93 16.12 3.44
N ARG A 318 27.48 16.37 4.68
CA ARG A 318 28.35 16.44 5.84
C ARG A 318 28.42 15.07 6.48
N VAL A 319 29.61 14.63 6.86
CA VAL A 319 29.81 13.31 7.49
C VAL A 319 30.39 13.51 8.88
N GLY A 320 29.94 12.71 9.84
CA GLY A 320 30.61 12.50 11.12
C GLY A 320 30.88 11.01 11.34
N LEU A 321 31.85 10.70 12.18
CA LEU A 321 32.29 9.34 12.50
C LEU A 321 32.36 9.15 14.01
N VAL A 322 31.66 8.15 14.50
CA VAL A 322 31.64 7.69 15.89
C VAL A 322 31.99 6.22 15.90
N VAL A 323 32.91 5.84 16.79
CA VAL A 323 33.24 4.44 17.06
C VAL A 323 32.84 4.08 18.48
N TYR A 324 32.24 2.90 18.69
CA TYR A 324 31.71 2.51 19.99
C TYR A 324 31.99 1.05 20.37
N SER A 325 32.05 0.81 21.67
CA SER A 325 32.04 -0.51 22.30
C SER A 325 31.34 -0.37 23.67
N GLY A 326 31.98 -0.64 24.81
CA GLY A 326 31.46 -0.23 26.13
C GLY A 326 31.52 1.28 26.38
N ASP A 327 32.31 2.01 25.59
CA ASP A 327 32.37 3.47 25.55
C ASP A 327 32.18 3.99 24.12
N VAL A 328 32.09 5.31 23.96
CA VAL A 328 31.89 5.97 22.66
C VAL A 328 33.00 6.99 22.45
N GLN A 329 33.62 6.96 21.27
CA GLN A 329 34.60 7.93 20.82
C GLN A 329 34.09 8.63 19.56
N VAL A 330 33.98 9.95 19.62
CA VAL A 330 33.69 10.78 18.45
C VAL A 330 35.01 11.03 17.74
N VAL A 331 35.22 10.37 16.59
CA VAL A 331 36.41 10.57 15.76
C VAL A 331 36.32 11.92 15.05
N GLY A 332 35.14 12.20 14.46
CA GLY A 332 34.84 13.48 13.84
C GLY A 332 33.35 13.82 13.95
N ASN A 333 33.04 15.08 14.26
CA ASN A 333 31.67 15.59 14.20
C ASN A 333 31.30 16.01 12.75
N LEU A 334 30.07 16.47 12.52
CA LEU A 334 29.59 16.85 11.18
C LEU A 334 30.38 18.00 10.51
N THR A 335 31.19 18.73 11.26
CA THR A 335 32.02 19.83 10.74
C THR A 335 33.49 19.45 10.53
N HIS A 336 33.86 18.21 10.84
CA HIS A 336 35.25 17.76 10.88
C HIS A 336 35.82 17.55 9.47
N TYR A 337 35.21 16.65 8.69
CA TYR A 337 35.71 16.28 7.36
C TYR A 337 35.40 17.37 6.33
N GLN A 338 36.42 17.98 5.72
CA GLN A 338 36.27 19.02 4.71
C GLN A 338 36.14 18.45 3.30
N SER A 339 36.63 17.23 3.07
CA SER A 339 36.60 16.53 1.80
C SER A 339 36.39 15.02 1.97
N PHE A 340 36.06 14.32 0.87
CA PHE A 340 36.03 12.85 0.87
C PHE A 340 37.41 12.26 1.18
N ASN A 341 38.50 12.91 0.78
CA ASN A 341 39.86 12.45 1.07
C ASN A 341 40.15 12.47 2.57
N ASP A 342 39.67 13.47 3.31
CA ASP A 342 39.85 13.55 4.77
C ASP A 342 39.17 12.38 5.46
N LEU A 343 37.91 12.10 5.06
CA LEU A 343 37.15 10.96 5.56
C LEU A 343 37.82 9.63 5.20
N MET A 344 38.32 9.51 3.97
CA MET A 344 38.98 8.30 3.48
C MET A 344 40.19 7.92 4.32
N MET A 345 40.98 8.89 4.80
CA MET A 345 42.15 8.62 5.65
C MET A 345 41.79 7.94 6.98
N ASP A 346 40.67 8.33 7.59
CA ASP A 346 40.16 7.70 8.81
C ASP A 346 39.53 6.32 8.53
N LEU A 347 38.80 6.18 7.41
CA LEU A 347 38.17 4.91 7.05
C LEU A 347 39.19 3.82 6.68
N ILE A 348 40.29 4.16 6.00
CA ILE A 348 41.38 3.22 5.69
C ILE A 348 42.06 2.73 6.97
N ASN A 349 42.16 3.60 7.99
CA ASN A 349 42.84 3.29 9.26
C ASN A 349 41.85 2.96 10.39
N LEU A 350 40.63 2.52 10.07
CA LEU A 350 39.58 2.31 11.07
C LEU A 350 39.97 1.25 12.13
N SER A 351 40.80 0.27 11.74
CA SER A 351 41.32 -0.77 12.62
C SER A 351 42.17 -0.24 13.78
N GLN A 352 42.71 0.98 13.70
CA GLN A 352 43.43 1.61 14.80
C GLN A 352 42.56 1.80 16.06
N TYR A 353 41.24 1.90 15.87
CA TYR A 353 40.29 2.11 16.95
C TYR A 353 39.85 0.81 17.64
N TYR A 354 40.32 -0.34 17.17
CA TYR A 354 39.95 -1.66 17.68
C TYR A 354 40.19 -1.82 19.19
N LYS A 355 39.21 -2.38 19.91
CA LYS A 355 39.34 -2.74 21.33
C LYS A 355 39.26 -4.25 21.54
N ALA A 356 40.41 -4.91 21.47
CA ALA A 356 40.52 -6.37 21.53
C ALA A 356 39.90 -7.06 22.76
N ASN A 357 39.86 -6.37 23.90
CA ASN A 357 39.37 -6.94 25.15
C ASN A 357 37.96 -6.47 25.51
N ASP A 358 37.35 -5.58 24.71
CA ASP A 358 36.02 -5.06 24.97
C ASP A 358 35.00 -5.85 24.16
N ARG A 359 34.17 -6.66 24.83
CA ARG A 359 33.12 -7.47 24.19
C ARG A 359 31.76 -6.77 24.18
N ILE A 360 31.70 -5.53 24.65
CA ILE A 360 30.47 -4.77 24.79
C ILE A 360 30.25 -3.95 23.52
N ALA A 361 29.01 -3.97 23.02
CA ALA A 361 28.53 -3.08 21.97
C ALA A 361 27.34 -2.26 22.51
N ASP A 362 27.62 -1.12 23.15
CA ASP A 362 26.60 -0.23 23.75
C ASP A 362 25.98 0.70 22.69
N ILE A 363 25.03 0.14 21.92
CA ILE A 363 24.32 0.87 20.85
C ILE A 363 23.55 2.06 21.42
N GLY A 364 22.98 1.94 22.62
CA GLY A 364 22.19 3.00 23.25
C GLY A 364 23.03 4.26 23.44
N LYS A 365 24.21 4.10 24.03
CA LYS A 365 25.15 5.21 24.24
C LYS A 365 25.65 5.81 22.92
N ALA A 366 25.88 4.97 21.90
CA ALA A 366 26.30 5.40 20.58
C ALA A 366 25.24 6.24 19.86
N LEU A 367 23.98 5.79 19.87
CA LEU A 367 22.85 6.53 19.30
C LEU A 367 22.56 7.82 20.08
N GLN A 368 22.66 7.80 21.42
CA GLN A 368 22.48 9.01 22.24
C GLN A 368 23.55 10.07 21.95
N THR A 369 24.81 9.65 21.77
CA THR A 369 25.91 10.54 21.37
C THR A 369 25.65 11.12 19.98
N THR A 370 25.23 10.27 19.05
CA THR A 370 24.90 10.66 17.66
C THR A 370 23.75 11.68 17.62
N LYS A 371 22.68 11.44 18.39
CA LYS A 371 21.56 12.37 18.54
C LYS A 371 22.04 13.74 19.07
N THR A 372 22.92 13.75 20.06
CA THR A 372 23.49 14.99 20.63
C THR A 372 24.26 15.78 19.58
N ILE A 373 25.04 15.10 18.72
CA ILE A 373 25.75 15.75 17.60
C ILE A 373 24.75 16.39 16.61
N PHE A 374 23.68 15.67 16.25
CA PHE A 374 22.63 16.19 15.38
C PHE A 374 21.87 17.39 15.98
N ASP A 375 21.65 17.41 17.29
CA ASP A 375 20.95 18.48 18.00
C ASP A 375 21.83 19.72 18.16
N ALA A 376 23.13 19.56 18.39
CA ALA A 376 24.08 20.68 18.46
C ALA A 376 24.24 21.42 17.11
N GLN A 377 23.95 20.75 16.00
CA GLN A 377 24.06 21.33 14.66
C GLN A 377 22.77 22.04 14.22
N SER A 378 21.59 21.60 14.68
CA SER A 378 20.31 22.24 14.33
C SER A 378 20.17 23.65 14.93
N THR A 379 20.89 23.95 16.02
CA THR A 379 20.89 25.27 16.65
C THR A 379 21.85 26.27 16.00
N ASN A 380 22.90 25.79 15.32
CA ASN A 380 24.04 26.62 14.90
C ASN A 380 24.14 26.87 13.39
N GLN A 381 23.51 26.05 12.55
CA GLN A 381 23.52 26.24 11.10
C GLN A 381 22.10 26.08 10.54
N GLN A 382 21.61 27.07 9.78
CA GLN A 382 20.31 27.06 9.10
C GLN A 382 20.29 26.07 7.90
N ARG A 383 20.81 24.86 8.09
CA ARG A 383 20.88 23.81 7.08
C ARG A 383 19.70 22.86 7.30
N ASN A 384 18.80 22.78 6.32
CA ASN A 384 17.62 21.92 6.37
C ASN A 384 17.86 20.55 5.69
N ALA A 385 19.11 20.06 5.72
CA ALA A 385 19.43 18.76 5.18
C ALA A 385 18.89 17.65 6.07
N ARG A 386 18.58 16.50 5.47
CA ARG A 386 18.09 15.35 6.23
C ARG A 386 19.21 14.64 6.97
N LYS A 387 18.85 14.01 8.09
CA LYS A 387 19.79 13.31 8.97
C LYS A 387 19.71 11.81 8.69
N ALA A 388 20.85 11.16 8.55
CA ALA A 388 20.94 9.72 8.34
C ALA A 388 22.06 9.13 9.20
N VAL A 389 21.89 7.89 9.65
CA VAL A 389 22.88 7.11 10.41
C VAL A 389 23.13 5.81 9.66
N ILE A 390 24.41 5.43 9.49
CA ILE A 390 24.80 4.07 9.14
C ILE A 390 25.44 3.45 10.39
N LEU A 391 24.76 2.48 10.99
CA LEU A 391 25.17 1.78 12.20
C LEU A 391 25.66 0.38 11.85
N TYR A 392 26.96 0.12 12.00
CA TYR A 392 27.49 -1.24 11.99
C TYR A 392 27.52 -1.80 13.42
N ALA A 393 27.01 -3.01 13.61
CA ALA A 393 26.96 -3.67 14.91
C ALA A 393 27.23 -5.18 14.76
N SER A 394 28.06 -5.74 15.62
CA SER A 394 28.31 -7.20 15.67
C SER A 394 27.34 -7.95 16.59
N SER A 395 26.62 -7.22 17.44
CA SER A 395 25.65 -7.77 18.39
C SER A 395 24.66 -6.71 18.82
N TYR A 396 23.53 -7.13 19.40
CA TYR A 396 22.55 -6.24 20.00
C TYR A 396 22.52 -6.44 21.51
N ASN A 397 22.99 -5.43 22.27
CA ASN A 397 22.98 -5.45 23.73
C ASN A 397 22.18 -4.27 24.28
N LYS A 398 21.18 -4.57 25.13
CA LYS A 398 20.47 -3.56 25.92
C LYS A 398 21.14 -3.44 27.28
N ILE A 399 21.90 -2.37 27.49
CA ILE A 399 22.75 -2.20 28.68
C ILE A 399 22.20 -1.08 29.58
N ASN A 400 22.39 0.18 29.17
CA ASN A 400 22.02 1.34 29.98
C ASN A 400 20.87 2.13 29.35
N ASP A 401 21.13 2.74 28.20
CA ASP A 401 20.12 3.44 27.43
C ASP A 401 19.38 2.46 26.52
N ASP A 402 18.05 2.54 26.47
CA ASP A 402 17.26 1.69 25.58
C ASP A 402 17.40 2.14 24.11
N PRO A 403 18.10 1.37 23.26
CA PRO A 403 18.35 1.78 21.88
C PRO A 403 17.05 1.98 21.08
N VAL A 404 15.98 1.22 21.40
CA VAL A 404 14.66 1.36 20.75
C VAL A 404 14.04 2.71 21.05
N THR A 405 14.14 3.18 22.30
CA THR A 405 13.57 4.46 22.70
C THR A 405 14.29 5.62 22.01
N ILE A 406 15.63 5.59 21.96
CA ILE A 406 16.42 6.62 21.30
C ILE A 406 16.17 6.61 19.79
N ALA A 407 16.18 5.44 19.16
CA ALA A 407 15.89 5.29 17.75
C ALA A 407 14.50 5.84 17.39
N ALA A 408 13.47 5.55 18.20
CA ALA A 408 12.14 6.11 18.02
C ALA A 408 12.13 7.64 18.08
N GLN A 409 12.86 8.25 19.02
CA GLN A 409 12.99 9.72 19.09
C GLN A 409 13.69 10.31 17.85
N MET A 410 14.74 9.64 17.37
CA MET A 410 15.48 10.05 16.17
C MET A 410 14.60 9.93 14.91
N ASN A 411 13.89 8.80 14.74
CA ASN A 411 12.94 8.58 13.65
C ASN A 411 11.81 9.63 13.67
N ASN A 412 11.26 9.95 14.84
CA ASN A 412 10.25 11.01 15.01
C ASN A 412 10.80 12.42 14.68
N SER A 413 12.12 12.60 14.75
CA SER A 413 12.82 13.82 14.35
C SER A 413 13.29 13.78 12.89
N ASN A 414 12.69 12.91 12.05
CA ASN A 414 13.03 12.67 10.64
C ASN A 414 14.50 12.27 10.41
N THR A 415 15.10 11.55 11.36
CA THR A 415 16.42 10.92 11.18
C THR A 415 16.24 9.49 10.69
N PHE A 416 16.96 9.11 9.64
CA PHE A 416 16.95 7.75 9.10
C PHE A 416 18.06 6.92 9.75
N ILE A 417 17.75 5.71 10.21
CA ILE A 417 18.73 4.80 10.81
C ILE A 417 18.85 3.57 9.93
N ILE A 418 20.01 3.42 9.29
CA ILE A 418 20.37 2.27 8.48
C ILE A 418 21.27 1.39 9.32
N THR A 419 20.88 0.14 9.54
CA THR A 419 21.67 -0.80 10.36
C THR A 419 22.27 -1.87 9.48
N VAL A 420 23.55 -2.18 9.72
CA VAL A 420 24.25 -3.30 9.10
C VAL A 420 24.73 -4.23 10.20
N ASP A 421 24.21 -5.44 10.18
CA ASP A 421 24.64 -6.52 11.06
C ASP A 421 25.96 -7.11 10.57
N TYR A 422 27.00 -7.04 11.39
CA TYR A 422 28.36 -7.45 11.04
C TYR A 422 28.65 -8.88 11.53
N HIS A 423 28.79 -9.83 10.59
CA HIS A 423 29.13 -11.26 10.79
C HIS A 423 28.10 -12.17 11.46
N ASP A 424 26.88 -11.73 11.76
CA ASP A 424 25.86 -12.63 12.29
C ASP A 424 25.26 -13.56 11.21
N LYS A 425 25.83 -14.76 11.08
CA LYS A 425 25.26 -15.82 10.25
C LYS A 425 23.99 -16.45 10.83
N SER A 426 23.67 -16.20 12.10
CA SER A 426 22.48 -16.74 12.77
C SER A 426 21.23 -15.89 12.54
N GLY A 427 21.39 -14.63 12.11
CA GLY A 427 20.31 -13.68 11.82
C GLY A 427 19.57 -13.14 13.06
N VAL A 428 20.07 -13.43 14.27
CA VAL A 428 19.50 -13.00 15.54
C VAL A 428 19.73 -11.51 15.78
N ALA A 429 20.96 -11.03 15.59
CA ALA A 429 21.31 -9.63 15.68
C ALA A 429 20.58 -8.82 14.61
N THR A 430 20.46 -9.34 13.37
CA THR A 430 19.71 -8.70 12.28
C THR A 430 18.25 -8.46 12.68
N LYS A 431 17.63 -9.44 13.35
CA LYS A 431 16.23 -9.33 13.82
C LYS A 431 16.07 -8.34 14.98
N LEU A 432 17.09 -8.12 15.80
CA LEU A 432 17.04 -7.16 16.90
C LEU A 432 17.38 -5.74 16.43
N LEU A 433 18.32 -5.60 15.49
CA LEU A 433 18.69 -4.33 14.87
C LEU A 433 17.53 -3.73 14.05
N SER A 434 16.65 -4.56 13.49
CA SER A 434 15.44 -4.07 12.80
C SER A 434 14.47 -3.31 13.71
N GLN A 435 14.57 -3.46 15.04
CA GLN A 435 13.76 -2.69 16.01
C GLN A 435 14.24 -1.23 16.16
N ILE A 436 15.47 -0.94 15.76
CA ILE A 436 16.07 0.40 15.85
C ILE A 436 16.32 1.04 14.48
N SER A 437 16.34 0.25 13.41
CA SER A 437 16.44 0.79 12.05
C SER A 437 15.18 1.54 11.66
N THR A 438 15.29 2.47 10.72
CA THR A 438 14.13 2.88 9.92
C THR A 438 13.55 1.64 9.24
N PRO A 439 12.21 1.50 9.14
CA PRO A 439 11.60 0.31 8.55
C PRO A 439 12.22 -0.05 7.18
N PHE A 440 12.60 -1.32 7.03
CA PHE A 440 13.21 -1.91 5.83
C PHE A 440 14.61 -1.37 5.48
N MET A 441 15.31 -0.78 6.45
CA MET A 441 16.72 -0.33 6.32
C MET A 441 17.65 -1.11 7.26
N ASN A 442 17.40 -2.42 7.43
CA ASN A 442 18.26 -3.33 8.16
C ASN A 442 18.87 -4.37 7.20
N PHE A 443 20.19 -4.44 7.17
CA PHE A 443 20.96 -5.25 6.23
C PHE A 443 21.97 -6.13 6.98
N SER A 444 22.57 -7.09 6.28
CA SER A 444 23.62 -7.95 6.81
C SER A 444 24.89 -7.80 5.98
N SER A 445 26.04 -7.67 6.64
CA SER A 445 27.35 -7.60 5.98
C SER A 445 27.73 -8.89 5.24
N THR A 446 26.98 -9.97 5.45
CA THR A 446 27.17 -11.26 4.77
C THR A 446 26.37 -11.36 3.47
N ASP A 447 25.46 -10.42 3.22
CA ASP A 447 24.73 -10.31 1.96
C ASP A 447 25.64 -9.69 0.89
N ALA A 448 25.71 -10.33 -0.29
CA ALA A 448 26.45 -9.82 -1.44
C ALA A 448 25.88 -8.48 -1.96
N GLY A 449 24.64 -8.14 -1.61
CA GLY A 449 23.97 -6.90 -2.01
C GLY A 449 24.14 -5.70 -1.06
N GLU A 450 24.76 -5.86 0.10
CA GLU A 450 24.74 -4.88 1.21
C GLU A 450 25.15 -3.45 0.77
N VAL A 451 26.25 -3.30 0.05
CA VAL A 451 26.72 -1.99 -0.44
C VAL A 451 25.66 -1.29 -1.30
N VAL A 452 24.97 -2.03 -2.18
CA VAL A 452 23.93 -1.47 -3.06
C VAL A 452 22.68 -1.12 -2.26
N GLU A 453 22.33 -1.94 -1.28
CA GLU A 453 21.20 -1.72 -0.39
C GLU A 453 21.39 -0.47 0.49
N VAL A 454 22.56 -0.31 1.10
CA VAL A 454 22.88 0.86 1.93
C VAL A 454 22.90 2.13 1.07
N LYS A 455 23.47 2.09 -0.14
CA LYS A 455 23.40 3.22 -1.10
C LYS A 455 21.95 3.59 -1.41
N THR A 456 21.11 2.58 -1.68
CA THR A 456 19.69 2.78 -1.96
C THR A 456 18.95 3.38 -0.76
N ALA A 457 19.26 2.92 0.45
CA ALA A 457 18.69 3.46 1.68
C ALA A 457 19.08 4.93 1.92
N LEU A 458 20.34 5.32 1.61
CA LEU A 458 20.76 6.73 1.63
C LEU A 458 19.99 7.57 0.61
N CYS A 459 19.77 7.05 -0.60
CA CYS A 459 18.95 7.71 -1.61
C CYS A 459 17.51 7.92 -1.13
N TYR A 460 16.92 6.93 -0.46
CA TYR A 460 15.59 7.07 0.14
C TYR A 460 15.54 8.03 1.33
N ALA A 461 16.59 8.06 2.15
CA ALA A 461 16.73 9.07 3.21
C ALA A 461 16.77 10.49 2.60
N ASN A 462 17.50 10.66 1.50
CA ASN A 462 17.59 11.92 0.74
C ASN A 462 16.27 12.26 0.03
N CYS A 463 15.47 11.27 -0.37
CA CYS A 463 14.21 11.48 -1.07
C CYS A 463 13.12 12.05 -0.15
N ALA A 464 12.88 13.36 -0.29
CA ALA A 464 12.12 14.14 0.67
C ALA A 464 10.87 14.77 0.08
N CYS A 465 9.72 14.42 0.65
CA CYS A 465 8.47 15.11 0.37
C CYS A 465 8.33 16.39 1.19
N PRO A 466 7.79 17.49 0.61
CA PRO A 466 7.53 18.74 1.34
C PRO A 466 6.70 18.54 2.60
N SER A 467 6.82 19.47 3.56
CA SER A 467 6.01 19.43 4.80
C SER A 467 4.51 19.36 4.48
N GLN A 468 3.76 18.62 5.32
CA GLN A 468 2.31 18.40 5.17
C GLN A 468 1.89 17.62 3.93
N THR A 469 2.83 16.92 3.28
CA THR A 469 2.53 15.97 2.21
C THR A 469 2.85 14.54 2.66
N VAL A 470 2.21 13.56 2.03
CA VAL A 470 2.42 12.13 2.25
C VAL A 470 3.11 11.56 1.01
N GLN A 471 4.25 10.89 1.22
CA GLN A 471 5.02 10.28 0.13
C GLN A 471 4.42 8.94 -0.29
N LEU A 472 4.36 8.69 -1.60
CA LEU A 472 4.06 7.38 -2.14
C LEU A 472 5.21 6.40 -1.84
N LYS A 473 4.85 5.26 -1.27
CA LYS A 473 5.77 4.18 -0.91
C LYS A 473 5.12 2.85 -1.26
N THR A 474 5.90 1.88 -1.71
CA THR A 474 5.49 0.47 -1.89
C THR A 474 6.45 -0.44 -1.15
N TYR A 475 6.02 -1.65 -0.82
CA TYR A 475 6.82 -2.61 -0.07
C TYR A 475 6.76 -3.97 -0.78
N ASP A 476 7.90 -4.56 -1.16
CA ASP A 476 7.97 -5.88 -1.82
C ASP A 476 8.21 -7.00 -0.79
N PRO A 477 7.32 -8.00 -0.67
CA PRO A 477 7.38 -8.99 0.41
C PRO A 477 8.47 -10.01 0.18
N THR A 478 8.78 -10.23 -1.10
CA THR A 478 9.73 -11.23 -1.58
C THR A 478 11.12 -10.78 -1.20
N THR A 479 11.40 -9.50 -1.42
CA THR A 479 12.70 -8.89 -1.12
C THR A 479 12.74 -8.25 0.26
N LYS A 480 11.60 -8.06 0.92
CA LYS A 480 11.45 -7.27 2.17
C LYS A 480 12.01 -5.85 2.03
N ARG A 481 11.82 -5.23 0.86
CA ARG A 481 12.32 -3.87 0.57
C ARG A 481 11.20 -2.88 0.31
N GLN A 482 11.33 -1.68 0.88
CA GLN A 482 10.42 -0.57 0.60
C GLN A 482 10.98 0.33 -0.50
N THR A 483 10.18 0.61 -1.52
CA THR A 483 10.50 1.58 -2.58
C THR A 483 9.82 2.91 -2.27
N TYR A 484 10.62 3.97 -2.24
CA TYR A 484 10.14 5.34 -2.13
C TYR A 484 10.00 5.95 -3.52
N TYR A 485 8.90 6.64 -3.75
CA TYR A 485 8.62 7.29 -5.03
C TYR A 485 8.81 8.80 -4.94
N SER A 486 9.06 9.40 -6.10
CA SER A 486 9.15 10.85 -6.23
C SER A 486 7.78 11.54 -6.18
N ASP A 487 6.70 10.82 -5.89
CA ASP A 487 5.34 11.36 -5.78
C ASP A 487 4.98 11.67 -4.31
N CYS A 488 4.60 12.92 -4.05
CA CYS A 488 4.11 13.41 -2.76
C CYS A 488 2.70 13.97 -2.91
N PHE A 489 1.85 13.80 -1.91
CA PHE A 489 0.45 14.18 -2.02
C PHE A 489 -0.04 14.95 -0.81
N TYR A 490 -0.90 15.94 -1.02
CA TYR A 490 -1.63 16.59 0.07
C TYR A 490 -3.08 16.81 -0.33
N GLY A 491 -3.98 16.54 0.62
CA GLY A 491 -5.41 16.77 0.46
C GLY A 491 -5.78 18.23 0.77
N VAL A 492 -6.75 18.75 0.03
CA VAL A 492 -7.41 20.02 0.30
C VAL A 492 -8.89 19.73 0.53
N ALA A 493 -9.33 19.88 1.78
CA ALA A 493 -10.70 19.58 2.20
C ALA A 493 -11.71 20.66 1.75
N SER A 494 -11.26 21.89 1.51
CA SER A 494 -12.13 22.97 1.05
C SER A 494 -12.48 22.77 -0.41
N GLY A 495 -13.76 22.59 -0.68
CA GLY A 495 -14.18 22.33 -2.04
C GLY A 495 -13.99 23.52 -2.97
N THR A 496 -13.61 23.27 -4.22
CA THR A 496 -13.58 24.29 -5.28
C THR A 496 -13.86 23.69 -6.68
N TYR A 497 -13.98 24.51 -7.71
CA TYR A 497 -14.12 24.04 -9.10
C TYR A 497 -12.75 23.76 -9.72
N TYR A 498 -12.71 22.85 -10.70
CA TYR A 498 -11.48 22.27 -11.27
C TYR A 498 -10.36 23.28 -11.56
N LYS A 499 -10.68 24.37 -12.28
CA LYS A 499 -9.68 25.37 -12.68
C LYS A 499 -9.06 26.12 -11.49
N TYR A 500 -9.79 26.30 -10.40
CA TYR A 500 -9.22 26.89 -9.18
C TYR A 500 -8.41 25.85 -8.40
N ALA A 501 -8.84 24.58 -8.38
CA ALA A 501 -8.08 23.50 -7.75
C ALA A 501 -6.70 23.34 -8.41
N GLU A 502 -6.65 23.40 -9.75
CA GLU A 502 -5.43 23.40 -10.54
C GLU A 502 -4.50 24.55 -10.15
N LEU A 503 -5.00 25.80 -10.14
CA LEU A 503 -4.24 26.98 -9.71
C LEU A 503 -3.69 26.86 -8.28
N VAL A 504 -4.45 26.26 -7.36
CA VAL A 504 -3.96 26.03 -5.98
C VAL A 504 -2.85 24.99 -5.96
N CYS A 505 -2.97 23.88 -6.70
CA CYS A 505 -1.90 22.90 -6.81
C CYS A 505 -0.64 23.53 -7.43
N GLU A 506 -0.79 24.31 -8.51
CA GLU A 506 0.29 25.04 -9.18
C GLU A 506 0.97 26.05 -8.26
N SER A 507 0.20 26.75 -7.41
CA SER A 507 0.76 27.69 -6.42
C SER A 507 1.71 27.02 -5.42
N LYS A 508 1.59 25.69 -5.24
CA LYS A 508 2.50 24.86 -4.44
C LYS A 508 3.48 24.04 -5.29
N LYS A 509 3.68 24.42 -6.56
CA LYS A 509 4.53 23.72 -7.54
C LYS A 509 4.14 22.26 -7.77
N GLY A 510 2.86 21.98 -7.64
CA GLY A 510 2.28 20.67 -7.90
C GLY A 510 1.25 20.71 -9.01
N THR A 511 0.68 19.55 -9.30
CA THR A 511 -0.44 19.35 -10.23
C THR A 511 -1.60 18.71 -9.50
N LEU A 512 -2.79 18.68 -10.12
CA LEU A 512 -3.86 17.84 -9.62
C LEU A 512 -3.45 16.36 -9.72
N ALA A 513 -3.68 15.61 -8.66
CA ALA A 513 -3.31 14.20 -8.61
C ALA A 513 -4.13 13.41 -9.65
N SER A 514 -3.43 12.80 -10.61
CA SER A 514 -3.99 11.90 -11.61
C SER A 514 -3.89 10.43 -11.16
N LEU A 515 -4.76 9.55 -11.65
CA LEU A 515 -4.75 8.12 -11.34
C LEU A 515 -4.32 7.34 -12.58
N THR A 516 -3.06 7.51 -12.94
CA THR A 516 -2.44 6.96 -14.16
C THR A 516 -1.79 5.60 -13.95
N THR A 517 -1.50 5.22 -12.69
CA THR A 517 -0.91 3.91 -12.35
C THR A 517 -1.71 3.22 -11.24
N PRO A 518 -1.76 1.87 -11.22
CA PRO A 518 -2.42 1.14 -10.14
C PRO A 518 -1.87 1.50 -8.76
N ILE A 519 -0.54 1.61 -8.64
CA ILE A 519 0.16 1.93 -7.38
C ILE A 519 -0.31 3.29 -6.82
N LYS A 520 -0.37 4.31 -7.68
CA LYS A 520 -0.84 5.65 -7.31
C LYS A 520 -2.32 5.64 -6.96
N ASN A 521 -3.14 4.88 -7.70
CA ASN A 521 -4.55 4.71 -7.41
C ASN A 521 -4.79 4.15 -5.99
N TYR A 522 -4.11 3.07 -5.63
CA TYR A 522 -4.22 2.48 -4.29
C TYR A 522 -3.78 3.43 -3.18
N PHE A 523 -2.66 4.14 -3.36
CA PHE A 523 -2.13 5.06 -2.37
C PHE A 523 -3.07 6.25 -2.10
N LEU A 524 -3.64 6.82 -3.16
CA LEU A 524 -4.50 7.99 -3.04
C LEU A 524 -5.87 7.64 -2.47
N LEU A 525 -6.44 6.49 -2.82
CA LEU A 525 -7.68 6.00 -2.19
C LEU A 525 -7.56 5.83 -0.68
N ARG A 526 -6.38 5.41 -0.18
CA ARG A 526 -6.11 5.32 1.27
C ARG A 526 -5.92 6.69 1.93
N SER A 527 -5.38 7.65 1.19
CA SER A 527 -5.00 8.97 1.72
C SER A 527 -6.14 9.98 1.70
N ALA A 528 -7.19 9.73 0.92
CA ALA A 528 -8.25 10.70 0.65
C ALA A 528 -9.36 10.75 1.73
N GLY A 529 -9.51 9.74 2.60
CA GLY A 529 -10.53 9.72 3.66
C GLY A 529 -11.99 9.73 3.14
N ASP A 530 -12.96 9.88 4.05
CA ASP A 530 -14.38 9.97 3.70
C ASP A 530 -14.70 11.33 3.06
N GLY A 531 -15.02 11.35 1.77
CA GLY A 531 -15.53 12.55 1.07
C GLY A 531 -14.85 12.92 -0.24
N VAL A 532 -13.89 12.12 -0.73
CA VAL A 532 -13.25 12.32 -2.04
C VAL A 532 -13.58 11.13 -2.94
N TYR A 533 -14.08 11.39 -4.14
CA TYR A 533 -14.61 10.36 -5.05
C TYR A 533 -14.03 10.51 -6.47
N LEU A 534 -14.07 9.43 -7.23
CA LEU A 534 -13.41 9.26 -8.53
C LEU A 534 -14.33 9.60 -9.71
N ASP A 535 -13.81 10.31 -10.71
CA ASP A 535 -14.45 10.48 -12.03
C ASP A 535 -13.43 10.38 -13.19
N LYS A 536 -13.89 9.96 -14.35
CA LYS A 536 -13.05 9.63 -15.50
C LYS A 536 -12.88 10.85 -16.41
N LEU A 537 -11.68 11.45 -16.41
CA LEU A 537 -11.34 12.59 -17.28
C LEU A 537 -11.39 12.23 -18.77
N ASN A 538 -10.93 11.03 -19.14
CA ASN A 538 -10.95 10.49 -20.51
C ASN A 538 -10.78 8.94 -20.51
N PRO A 539 -10.81 8.22 -21.66
CA PRO A 539 -10.80 6.76 -21.73
C PRO A 539 -9.73 6.03 -20.90
N SER A 540 -8.58 6.68 -20.64
CA SER A 540 -7.41 6.07 -19.99
C SER A 540 -6.98 6.75 -18.68
N THR A 541 -7.58 7.87 -18.26
CA THR A 541 -7.15 8.61 -17.06
C THR A 541 -8.32 8.99 -16.16
N TRP A 542 -8.18 8.70 -14.87
CA TRP A 542 -9.12 9.06 -13.82
C TRP A 542 -8.57 10.23 -12.99
N ALA A 543 -9.45 11.11 -12.52
CA ALA A 543 -9.13 12.16 -11.57
C ALA A 543 -10.26 12.31 -10.53
N TRP A 544 -10.03 13.16 -9.53
CA TRP A 544 -10.95 13.35 -8.41
C TRP A 544 -12.07 14.35 -8.76
N MET A 545 -13.31 13.89 -9.02
CA MET A 545 -14.56 14.69 -9.16
C MET A 545 -15.82 13.79 -8.97
N THR A 546 -17.04 14.35 -8.86
CA THR A 546 -18.32 13.58 -8.87
C THR A 546 -19.45 14.26 -9.64
N GLU A 547 -20.24 13.46 -10.38
CA GLU A 547 -21.52 13.81 -10.99
C GLU A 547 -22.60 14.25 -9.96
N GLY A 548 -23.42 15.24 -10.35
CA GLY A 548 -24.78 15.41 -9.82
C GLY A 548 -25.18 16.80 -9.32
N ALA A 549 -24.29 17.80 -9.32
CA ALA A 549 -24.65 19.15 -8.88
C ALA A 549 -24.33 20.19 -9.96
N THR A 550 -25.35 20.88 -10.45
CA THR A 550 -25.26 22.03 -11.36
C THR A 550 -24.67 23.29 -10.69
N SER A 551 -24.03 23.17 -9.52
CA SER A 551 -23.20 24.20 -8.88
C SER A 551 -22.49 23.61 -7.65
N ASN A 552 -21.27 24.06 -7.35
CA ASN A 552 -20.55 24.01 -6.06
C ASN A 552 -19.37 23.01 -5.90
N SER A 553 -18.15 23.59 -5.87
CA SER A 553 -17.01 23.30 -4.96
C SER A 553 -16.80 21.89 -4.38
N PHE A 554 -15.69 21.21 -4.72
CA PHE A 554 -15.30 19.87 -4.20
C PHE A 554 -13.85 19.73 -3.67
N PRO A 555 -13.61 18.91 -2.62
CA PRO A 555 -12.27 18.60 -2.12
C PRO A 555 -11.40 17.96 -3.21
N TYR A 556 -10.09 18.17 -3.17
CA TYR A 556 -9.16 17.68 -4.18
C TYR A 556 -7.81 17.30 -3.58
N MET A 557 -7.04 16.51 -4.33
CA MET A 557 -5.66 16.15 -3.98
C MET A 557 -4.69 16.76 -4.97
N CYS A 558 -3.63 17.36 -4.45
CA CYS A 558 -2.51 17.82 -5.25
C CYS A 558 -1.35 16.84 -5.13
N GLN A 559 -0.67 16.62 -6.24
CA GLN A 559 0.58 15.90 -6.34
C GLN A 559 1.73 16.90 -6.47
N ILE A 560 2.78 16.70 -5.69
CA ILE A 560 4.02 17.46 -5.77
C ILE A 560 5.15 16.45 -5.93
N ARG A 561 6.20 16.82 -6.66
CA ARG A 561 7.38 15.97 -6.77
C ARG A 561 8.25 16.04 -5.50
N ALA A 562 8.72 14.88 -5.04
CA ALA A 562 9.69 14.79 -3.97
C ALA A 562 11.03 15.37 -4.43
N CYS A 563 11.76 15.90 -3.46
CA CYS A 563 13.16 16.24 -3.61
C CYS A 563 14.01 14.99 -3.55
N ASP A 564 14.46 14.48 -4.69
CA ASP A 564 15.41 13.36 -4.75
C ASP A 564 16.85 13.84 -5.03
N SER A 565 17.76 12.93 -5.38
CA SER A 565 19.15 13.27 -5.70
C SER A 565 19.34 13.95 -7.06
N THR A 566 18.27 14.39 -7.74
CA THR A 566 18.38 15.16 -8.99
C THR A 566 18.38 16.66 -8.69
N PRO A 567 19.40 17.43 -9.16
CA PRO A 567 19.54 18.82 -8.77
C PRO A 567 18.47 19.80 -9.28
N ARG A 568 17.62 19.39 -10.24
CA ARG A 568 16.80 20.32 -11.04
C ARG A 568 15.43 20.64 -10.46
N ASP A 569 14.88 19.79 -9.59
CA ASP A 569 13.48 19.93 -9.14
C ASP A 569 13.33 20.41 -7.68
N CYS A 570 14.45 20.57 -6.96
CA CYS A 570 14.47 21.08 -5.60
C CYS A 570 14.72 22.58 -5.56
N ASP A 571 13.66 23.38 -5.41
CA ASP A 571 13.81 24.79 -5.08
C ASP A 571 14.47 24.94 -3.70
N ARG A 572 15.73 25.37 -3.72
CA ARG A 572 16.58 25.68 -2.56
C ARG A 572 15.95 26.72 -1.63
N SER A 573 15.06 27.58 -2.11
CA SER A 573 14.47 28.71 -1.38
C SER A 573 13.06 28.43 -0.81
N GLY A 574 12.25 27.62 -1.50
CA GLY A 574 10.90 27.21 -1.05
C GLY A 574 10.92 26.28 0.16
N TRP A 575 11.92 25.38 0.25
CA TRP A 575 12.14 24.50 1.40
C TRP A 575 12.70 25.23 2.64
N LEU A 576 13.31 26.40 2.45
CA LEU A 576 13.81 27.24 3.55
C LEU A 576 12.73 28.11 4.22
N ASN A 577 11.53 28.25 3.62
CA ASN A 577 10.55 29.26 4.06
C ASN A 577 9.22 28.71 4.64
N ILE A 578 8.98 27.39 4.67
CA ILE A 578 7.68 26.84 5.11
C ILE A 578 7.53 26.70 6.65
N GLN A 579 8.59 26.96 7.44
CA GLN A 579 8.48 27.07 8.91
C GLN A 579 8.33 28.53 9.42
N LYS A 580 8.34 29.55 8.54
CA LYS A 580 8.26 30.96 8.95
C LYS A 580 6.86 31.49 9.32
N LYS A 581 5.82 30.65 9.43
CA LYS A 581 4.50 31.05 9.94
C LYS A 581 4.04 30.21 11.13
N ARG A 582 4.80 30.28 12.24
CA ARG A 582 4.27 30.17 13.60
C ARG A 582 4.66 31.40 14.41
N LYS A 583 4.01 32.53 14.10
CA LYS A 583 3.64 33.51 15.12
C LYS A 583 2.14 33.69 15.00
N VAL A 584 1.42 33.00 15.88
CA VAL A 584 0.05 33.37 16.22
C VAL A 584 0.16 34.77 16.82
N SER A 585 -0.12 35.79 16.01
CA SER A 585 -0.43 37.11 16.54
C SER A 585 -1.84 37.02 17.11
N ASN A 586 -1.92 37.16 18.43
CA ASN A 586 -3.15 37.45 19.15
C ASN A 586 -3.94 38.53 18.40
N LEU A 587 -5.21 38.27 18.17
CA LEU A 587 -6.22 39.31 17.99
C LEU A 587 -7.32 39.03 19.01
N ASN A 588 -7.30 39.86 20.06
CA ASN A 588 -8.49 40.25 20.80
C ASN A 588 -9.50 40.91 19.86
#